data_AF-A0AAW0D7N2-F1
#
_entry.id   AF-A0AAW0D7N2-F1
#
_cell.length_a   1.000
_cell.length_b   1.000
_cell.length_c   1.000
_cell.angle_alpha   90.00
_cell.angle_beta   90.00
_cell.angle_gamma   90.00
#
_symmetry.space_group_name_H-M   'P 1'
#
loop_
_entity.id
_entity.type
_entity.pdbx_description
1 polymer ?
#
loop_
_entity_poly.entity_id
_entity_poly.type
_entity_poly.pdbx_seq_one_letter_code
_entity_poly.pdbx_strand_id
1 'polypeptide(L)'
;MFLGIGTFKTAEPAFLTLVHLSPHTLGANKNQKVAVKRMYTRRRKPTEANPDAWVINRLATADEHRKILMEANVLLWATSLFNFAFAFIHSFISRSSTPPPFEIPTIRFVQAGVALLYEQPSTLGGNKPGISRSYLVEERIEEPRKGFYKFINNGSAAVLPQRDASLQTLAEFLAFTQHIQFWKTKGMVYISDLQGSATLLTDPQIMTSPEIGDGIEIFGDGNVPSAFKAFPEEHVCNHFCEWFQLPALDG
;
A
#
# COMPACT_ATOMS: atom_id res chain seq x y z
N MET A 1 9.24 -0.83 20.84
CA MET A 1 8.19 0.19 20.61
C MET A 1 7.72 0.04 19.17
N PHE A 2 6.42 0.00 18.92
CA PHE A 2 5.86 -0.10 17.56
C PHE A 2 6.13 1.19 16.76
N LEU A 3 6.36 1.06 15.46
CA LEU A 3 6.27 2.18 14.51
C LEU A 3 4.81 2.60 14.31
N GLY A 4 3.91 1.64 14.31
CA GLY A 4 2.47 1.86 14.19
C GLY A 4 1.68 0.62 14.55
N ILE A 5 0.43 0.83 14.99
CA ILE A 5 -0.55 -0.22 15.24
C ILE A 5 -1.75 0.13 14.36
N GLY A 6 -1.92 -0.60 13.26
CA GLY A 6 -3.03 -0.41 12.33
C GLY A 6 -4.32 -1.06 12.83
N THR A 7 -5.21 -1.40 11.92
CA THR A 7 -6.43 -2.18 12.29
C THR A 7 -6.10 -3.66 12.46
N PHE A 8 -5.28 -4.22 11.56
CA PHE A 8 -5.03 -5.66 11.43
C PHE A 8 -3.55 -6.05 11.54
N LYS A 9 -2.65 -5.07 11.56
CA LYS A 9 -1.20 -5.30 11.51
C LYS A 9 -0.43 -4.34 12.41
N THR A 10 0.60 -4.88 13.05
CA THR A 10 1.59 -4.09 13.80
C THR A 10 2.80 -3.86 12.91
N ALA A 11 3.38 -2.67 12.96
CA ALA A 11 4.67 -2.37 12.34
C ALA A 11 5.72 -2.14 13.43
N GLU A 12 6.85 -2.83 13.34
CA GLU A 12 7.97 -2.73 14.29
C GLU A 12 9.25 -2.31 13.54
N PRO A 13 10.15 -1.53 14.15
CA PRO A 13 11.43 -1.22 13.55
C PRO A 13 12.35 -2.43 13.60
N ALA A 14 13.07 -2.71 12.52
CA ALA A 14 14.11 -3.74 12.49
C ALA A 14 15.25 -3.35 11.55
N PHE A 15 16.23 -4.26 11.45
CA PHE A 15 17.35 -4.15 10.52
C PHE A 15 17.40 -5.41 9.65
N LEU A 16 17.62 -5.22 8.36
CA LEU A 16 17.83 -6.28 7.39
C LEU A 16 19.31 -6.35 7.01
N THR A 17 19.88 -7.54 7.11
CA THR A 17 21.22 -7.85 6.64
C THR A 17 21.16 -9.12 5.81
N LEU A 18 21.44 -8.98 4.51
CA LEU A 18 21.54 -10.11 3.59
C LEU A 18 22.99 -10.57 3.47
N VAL A 19 23.19 -11.88 3.28
CA VAL A 19 24.52 -12.47 3.02
C VAL A 19 25.08 -11.96 1.70
N HIS A 20 24.21 -11.84 0.69
CA HIS A 20 24.50 -11.22 -0.60
C HIS A 20 23.65 -9.97 -0.73
N LEU A 21 24.30 -8.82 -0.89
CA LEU A 21 23.61 -7.54 -1.09
C LEU A 21 22.88 -7.55 -2.43
N SER A 22 21.65 -7.04 -2.44
CA SER A 22 20.90 -6.82 -3.67
C SER A 22 21.17 -5.41 -4.18
N PRO A 23 21.81 -5.20 -5.34
CA PRO A 23 22.29 -3.87 -5.75
C PRO A 23 21.16 -2.84 -5.99
N HIS A 24 19.92 -3.27 -6.15
CA HIS A 24 18.81 -2.40 -6.57
C HIS A 24 17.53 -2.55 -5.74
N THR A 25 17.54 -3.35 -4.67
CA THR A 25 16.32 -3.63 -3.88
C THR A 25 16.53 -3.51 -2.37
N LEU A 26 15.47 -3.79 -1.61
CA LEU A 26 15.54 -4.06 -0.19
C LEU A 26 16.68 -5.05 0.10
N GLY A 27 17.58 -4.68 1.01
CA GLY A 27 18.82 -5.40 1.29
C GLY A 27 20.05 -4.93 0.49
N ALA A 28 20.00 -3.76 -0.15
CA ALA A 28 21.15 -3.15 -0.81
C ALA A 28 22.26 -2.72 0.16
N ASN A 29 21.89 -2.40 1.40
CA ASN A 29 22.81 -1.96 2.43
C ASN A 29 22.88 -3.00 3.56
N LYS A 30 24.08 -3.17 4.15
CA LYS A 30 24.21 -3.90 5.43
C LYS A 30 23.44 -3.15 6.51
N ASN A 31 22.75 -3.88 7.38
CA ASN A 31 21.92 -3.31 8.45
C ASN A 31 20.94 -2.24 7.93
N GLN A 32 20.32 -2.50 6.77
CA GLN A 32 19.32 -1.61 6.23
C GLN A 32 18.14 -1.53 7.20
N LYS A 33 17.73 -0.30 7.56
CA LYS A 33 16.56 -0.12 8.42
C LYS A 33 15.29 -0.49 7.66
N VAL A 34 14.46 -1.30 8.29
CA VAL A 34 13.21 -1.80 7.72
C VAL A 34 12.08 -1.67 8.72
N ALA A 35 10.86 -1.65 8.21
CA ALA A 35 9.67 -1.93 9.00
C ALA A 35 9.31 -3.41 8.81
N VAL A 36 9.10 -4.13 9.91
CA VAL A 36 8.59 -5.49 9.90
C VAL A 36 7.14 -5.50 10.35
N LYS A 37 6.28 -6.07 9.53
CA LYS A 37 4.83 -6.10 9.72
C LYS A 37 4.36 -7.51 10.02
N ARG A 38 3.43 -7.58 10.97
CA ARG A 38 2.81 -8.83 11.43
C ARG A 38 1.32 -8.66 11.58
N MET A 39 0.58 -9.67 11.16
CA MET A 39 -0.87 -9.69 11.27
C MET A 39 -1.29 -10.05 12.70
N TYR A 40 -2.44 -9.56 13.12
CA TYR A 40 -3.02 -9.87 14.41
C TYR A 40 -4.54 -9.77 14.38
N THR A 41 -5.18 -10.33 15.40
CA THR A 41 -6.58 -10.03 15.74
C THR A 41 -6.62 -9.19 17.01
N ARG A 42 -7.51 -8.20 17.06
CA ARG A 42 -7.77 -7.44 18.28
C ARG A 42 -9.12 -7.81 18.84
N ARG A 43 -9.18 -7.95 20.17
CA ARG A 43 -10.43 -8.12 20.90
C ARG A 43 -10.56 -7.01 21.93
N ARG A 44 -11.75 -6.42 22.03
CA ARG A 44 -12.04 -5.44 23.08
C ARG A 44 -11.98 -6.14 24.43
N LYS A 45 -11.20 -5.61 25.35
CA LYS A 45 -11.10 -6.08 26.73
C LYS A 45 -11.12 -4.87 27.65
N PRO A 46 -12.31 -4.28 27.88
CA PRO A 46 -12.46 -3.13 28.75
C PRO A 46 -11.90 -3.44 30.14
N THR A 47 -11.29 -2.44 30.76
CA THR A 47 -10.88 -2.47 32.17
C THR A 47 -11.50 -1.28 32.88
N GLU A 48 -11.64 -1.33 34.20
CA GLU A 48 -12.15 -0.19 34.98
C GLU A 48 -11.35 1.10 34.72
N ALA A 49 -10.04 0.99 34.46
CA ALA A 49 -9.16 2.11 34.14
C ALA A 49 -9.19 2.54 32.66
N ASN A 50 -9.63 1.67 31.74
CA ASN A 50 -9.67 1.95 30.31
C ASN A 50 -10.82 1.17 29.62
N PRO A 51 -11.99 1.80 29.42
CA PRO A 51 -13.15 1.20 28.75
C PRO A 51 -12.90 0.83 27.28
N ASP A 52 -11.88 1.43 26.66
CA ASP A 52 -11.52 1.24 25.26
C ASP A 52 -10.25 0.41 25.07
N ALA A 53 -9.86 -0.34 26.11
CA ALA A 53 -8.72 -1.23 26.04
C ALA A 53 -8.94 -2.37 25.03
N TRP A 54 -7.92 -2.61 24.21
CA TRP A 54 -7.84 -3.71 23.25
C TRP A 54 -6.66 -4.62 23.60
N VAL A 55 -6.83 -5.91 23.36
CA VAL A 55 -5.75 -6.90 23.43
C VAL A 55 -5.44 -7.40 22.03
N ILE A 56 -4.15 -7.37 21.68
CA ILE A 56 -3.59 -7.90 20.43
C ILE A 56 -3.28 -9.37 20.62
N ASN A 57 -3.85 -10.23 19.78
CA ASN A 57 -3.55 -11.65 19.73
C ASN A 57 -2.87 -11.98 18.39
N ARG A 58 -1.81 -12.78 18.43
CA ARG A 58 -1.19 -13.30 17.20
C ARG A 58 -2.08 -14.37 16.59
N LEU A 59 -2.15 -14.36 15.27
CA LEU A 59 -2.83 -15.40 14.50
C LEU A 59 -2.06 -16.73 14.58
N ALA A 60 -2.74 -17.83 14.28
CA ALA A 60 -2.07 -19.10 14.02
C ALA A 60 -1.11 -18.94 12.83
N THR A 61 0.00 -19.68 12.84
CA THR A 61 1.08 -19.49 11.86
C THR A 61 0.61 -19.61 10.41
N ALA A 62 -0.26 -20.57 10.10
CA ALA A 62 -0.81 -20.75 8.76
C ALA A 62 -1.66 -19.54 8.32
N ASP A 63 -2.51 -19.02 9.21
CA ASP A 63 -3.37 -17.87 8.93
C ASP A 63 -2.56 -16.57 8.81
N GLU A 64 -1.58 -16.37 9.69
CA GLU A 64 -0.66 -15.24 9.63
C GLU A 64 0.11 -15.26 8.31
N HIS A 65 0.67 -16.42 7.93
CA HIS A 65 1.38 -16.59 6.67
C HIS A 65 0.51 -16.26 5.46
N ARG A 66 -0.71 -16.82 5.38
CA ARG A 66 -1.65 -16.54 4.29
C ARG A 66 -1.95 -15.05 4.18
N LYS A 67 -2.22 -14.38 5.30
CA LYS A 67 -2.51 -12.94 5.30
C LYS A 67 -1.28 -12.10 4.96
N ILE A 68 -0.08 -12.47 5.39
CA ILE A 68 1.16 -11.80 4.98
C ILE A 68 1.40 -11.91 3.48
N LEU A 69 1.18 -13.09 2.89
CA LEU A 69 1.30 -13.26 1.43
C LEU A 69 0.28 -12.42 0.67
N MET A 70 -0.95 -12.32 1.18
CA MET A 70 -1.98 -11.47 0.60
C MET A 70 -1.58 -9.98 0.61
N GLU A 71 -1.09 -9.47 1.74
CA GLU A 71 -0.57 -8.08 1.83
C GLU A 71 0.61 -7.84 0.89
N ALA A 72 1.52 -8.81 0.76
CA ALA A 72 2.63 -8.72 -0.18
C ALA A 72 2.12 -8.67 -1.64
N ASN A 73 1.09 -9.45 -1.98
CA ASN A 73 0.46 -9.41 -3.29
C ASN A 73 -0.23 -8.06 -3.56
N VAL A 74 -0.95 -7.50 -2.58
CA VAL A 74 -1.57 -6.17 -2.70
C VAL A 74 -0.51 -5.12 -3.04
N LEU A 75 0.61 -5.11 -2.31
CA LEU A 75 1.69 -4.16 -2.55
C LEU A 75 2.36 -4.36 -3.92
N LEU A 76 2.54 -5.61 -4.36
CA LEU A 76 3.07 -5.94 -5.68
C LEU A 76 2.16 -5.41 -6.81
N TRP A 77 0.85 -5.64 -6.70
CA TRP A 77 -0.12 -5.16 -7.68
C TRP A 77 -0.25 -3.64 -7.66
N ALA A 78 -0.24 -3.03 -6.48
CA ALA A 78 -0.25 -1.57 -6.36
C ALA A 78 0.99 -0.96 -7.01
N THR A 79 2.18 -1.50 -6.76
CA THR A 79 3.42 -1.08 -7.41
C THR A 79 3.30 -1.17 -8.94
N SER A 80 2.74 -2.26 -9.44
CA SER A 80 2.56 -2.47 -10.89
C SER A 80 1.57 -1.49 -11.51
N LEU A 81 0.42 -1.27 -10.90
CA LEU A 81 -0.60 -0.30 -11.34
C LEU A 81 -0.11 1.15 -11.27
N PHE A 82 0.73 1.45 -10.28
CA PHE A 82 1.34 2.77 -10.14
C PHE A 82 2.39 3.01 -11.23
N ASN A 83 3.27 2.04 -11.47
CA ASN A 83 4.21 2.09 -12.59
C ASN A 83 3.52 2.18 -13.94
N PHE A 84 2.37 1.52 -14.10
CA PHE A 84 1.52 1.65 -15.28
C PHE A 84 1.04 3.09 -15.48
N ALA A 85 0.58 3.77 -14.42
CA ALA A 85 0.19 5.18 -14.49
C ALA A 85 1.38 6.09 -14.85
N PHE A 86 2.55 5.86 -14.27
CA PHE A 86 3.78 6.58 -14.62
C PHE A 86 4.20 6.35 -16.08
N ALA A 87 4.09 5.13 -16.59
CA ALA A 87 4.36 4.83 -17.99
C ALA A 87 3.43 5.62 -18.94
N PHE A 88 2.15 5.75 -18.59
CA PHE A 88 1.21 6.61 -19.30
C PHE A 88 1.66 8.08 -19.26
N ILE A 89 1.99 8.61 -18.07
CA ILE A 89 2.45 9.99 -17.87
C ILE A 89 3.68 10.29 -18.75
N HIS A 90 4.71 9.45 -18.68
CA HIS A 90 5.93 9.63 -19.47
C HIS A 90 5.66 9.56 -20.98
N SER A 91 4.82 8.61 -21.42
CA SER A 91 4.43 8.50 -22.82
C SER A 91 3.67 9.74 -23.30
N PHE A 92 2.77 10.29 -22.49
CA PHE A 92 2.04 11.51 -22.82
C PHE A 92 2.99 12.71 -22.93
N ILE A 93 3.84 12.94 -21.92
CA ILE A 93 4.82 14.03 -21.92
C ILE A 93 5.75 13.94 -23.14
N SER A 94 6.26 12.75 -23.47
CA SER A 94 7.18 12.56 -24.60
C SER A 94 6.58 12.91 -25.98
N ARG A 95 5.25 12.93 -26.10
CA ARG A 95 4.52 13.27 -27.32
C ARG A 95 3.92 14.67 -27.29
N SER A 96 3.97 15.35 -26.15
CA SER A 96 3.42 16.71 -26.01
C SER A 96 4.36 17.72 -26.66
N SER A 97 3.80 18.72 -27.34
CA SER A 97 4.56 19.85 -27.88
C SER A 97 5.02 20.84 -26.81
N THR A 98 4.39 20.81 -25.64
CA THR A 98 4.71 21.67 -24.49
C THR A 98 4.99 20.82 -23.24
N PRO A 99 5.93 21.27 -22.37
CA PRO A 99 6.13 20.61 -21.08
C PRO A 99 4.92 20.85 -20.16
N PRO A 100 4.71 19.97 -19.15
CA PRO A 100 3.71 20.23 -18.13
C PRO A 100 4.02 21.55 -17.39
N PRO A 101 3.00 22.37 -17.06
CA PRO A 101 3.18 23.63 -16.33
C PRO A 101 3.44 23.40 -14.83
N PHE A 102 3.64 22.16 -14.41
CA PHE A 102 3.82 21.72 -13.03
C PHE A 102 4.91 20.64 -12.97
N GLU A 103 5.49 20.46 -11.77
CA GLU A 103 6.40 19.35 -11.52
C GLU A 103 5.61 18.03 -11.36
N ILE A 104 6.13 16.95 -11.95
CA ILE A 104 5.59 15.60 -11.73
C ILE A 104 6.19 15.06 -10.43
N PRO A 105 5.39 14.75 -9.39
CA PRO A 105 5.91 14.22 -8.15
C PRO A 105 6.71 12.93 -8.36
N THR A 106 7.90 12.88 -7.77
CA THR A 106 8.71 11.66 -7.73
C THR A 106 8.35 10.86 -6.48
N ILE A 107 7.39 9.97 -6.62
CA ILE A 107 6.87 9.12 -5.55
C ILE A 107 6.77 7.67 -6.04
N ARG A 108 6.92 6.70 -5.12
CA ARG A 108 6.77 5.28 -5.40
C ARG A 108 6.29 4.53 -4.16
N PHE A 109 5.86 3.28 -4.34
CA PHE A 109 5.68 2.37 -3.22
C PHE A 109 7.03 1.94 -2.62
N VAL A 110 7.02 1.65 -1.32
CA VAL A 110 8.15 1.02 -0.63
C VAL A 110 8.49 -0.31 -1.29
N GLN A 111 9.79 -0.60 -1.39
CA GLN A 111 10.28 -1.93 -1.71
C GLN A 111 10.02 -2.83 -0.51
N ALA A 112 9.50 -4.03 -0.78
CA ALA A 112 9.15 -4.98 0.24
C ALA A 112 9.46 -6.42 -0.19
N GLY A 113 9.48 -7.31 0.79
CA GLY A 113 9.61 -8.75 0.62
C GLY A 113 8.99 -9.50 1.80
N VAL A 114 8.86 -10.81 1.65
CA VAL A 114 8.35 -11.69 2.71
C VAL A 114 9.53 -12.43 3.34
N ALA A 115 9.69 -12.30 4.65
CA ALA A 115 10.65 -13.08 5.42
C ALA A 115 9.95 -14.27 6.08
N LEU A 116 10.45 -15.48 5.81
CA LEU A 116 9.96 -16.72 6.38
C LEU A 116 10.96 -17.25 7.41
N LEU A 117 10.47 -17.52 8.61
CA LEU A 117 11.27 -18.15 9.66
C LEU A 117 10.91 -19.63 9.72
N TYR A 118 11.87 -20.50 9.45
CA TYR A 118 11.69 -21.95 9.49
C TYR A 118 11.99 -22.52 10.87
N GLU A 119 11.25 -23.56 11.26
CA GLU A 119 11.57 -24.38 12.43
C GLU A 119 12.91 -25.08 12.24
N GLN A 120 13.61 -25.36 13.34
CA GLN A 120 14.81 -26.18 13.23
C GLN A 120 14.41 -27.61 12.83
N PRO A 121 15.17 -28.26 11.93
CA PRO A 121 14.92 -29.66 11.59
C PRO A 121 14.97 -30.51 12.86
N SER A 122 13.90 -31.26 13.14
CA SER A 122 13.93 -32.23 14.22
C SER A 122 14.92 -33.35 13.86
N THR A 123 15.87 -33.66 14.74
CA THR A 123 16.88 -34.71 14.53
C THR A 123 16.32 -36.13 14.40
N LEU A 124 15.01 -36.33 14.59
CA LEU A 124 14.34 -37.62 14.73
C LEU A 124 13.35 -37.97 13.61
N GLY A 125 13.30 -37.22 12.51
CA GLY A 125 12.43 -37.57 11.37
C GLY A 125 12.60 -36.61 10.20
N GLY A 126 12.69 -37.17 8.98
CA GLY A 126 12.98 -36.46 7.73
C GLY A 126 11.89 -35.53 7.21
N ASN A 127 11.09 -34.91 8.08
CA ASN A 127 10.13 -33.91 7.67
C ASN A 127 10.83 -32.60 7.32
N LYS A 128 10.40 -31.97 6.22
CA LYS A 128 10.85 -30.63 5.86
C LYS A 128 10.51 -29.65 6.99
N PRO A 129 11.41 -28.71 7.35
CA PRO A 129 11.13 -27.75 8.39
C PRO A 129 9.91 -26.90 8.02
N GLY A 130 8.95 -26.82 8.94
CA GLY A 130 7.75 -26.00 8.77
C GLY A 130 8.07 -24.51 8.87
N ILE A 131 7.20 -23.67 8.31
CA ILE A 131 7.23 -22.22 8.57
C ILE A 131 6.74 -22.01 10.00
N SER A 132 7.56 -21.38 10.85
CA SER A 132 7.20 -20.99 12.21
C SER A 132 6.58 -19.60 12.27
N ARG A 133 7.05 -18.67 11.43
CA ARG A 133 6.58 -17.27 11.36
C ARG A 133 6.79 -16.68 9.97
N SER A 134 5.98 -15.68 9.64
CA SER A 134 6.10 -14.87 8.43
C SER A 134 6.03 -13.39 8.75
N TYR A 135 6.79 -12.59 8.02
CA TYR A 135 6.82 -11.14 8.15
C TYR A 135 6.74 -10.51 6.77
N LEU A 136 5.97 -9.44 6.65
CA LEU A 136 6.16 -8.50 5.54
C LEU A 136 7.26 -7.52 5.98
N VAL A 137 8.32 -7.43 5.18
CA VAL A 137 9.49 -6.58 5.45
C VAL A 137 9.54 -5.52 4.37
N GLU A 138 9.56 -4.25 4.74
CA GLU A 138 9.56 -3.13 3.79
C GLU A 138 10.58 -2.06 4.17
N GLU A 139 10.89 -1.19 3.21
CA GLU A 139 11.67 0.02 3.47
C GLU A 139 11.07 0.82 4.63
N ARG A 140 11.91 1.19 5.60
CA ARG A 140 11.46 2.06 6.66
C ARG A 140 11.34 3.49 6.12
N ILE A 141 10.13 4.04 6.18
CA ILE A 141 9.90 5.46 5.92
C ILE A 141 10.52 6.27 7.09
N GLU A 142 11.67 6.91 6.82
CA GLU A 142 12.44 7.68 7.79
C GLU A 142 12.14 9.18 7.66
N GLU A 143 10.99 9.66 8.12
CA GLU A 143 10.69 11.10 8.06
C GLU A 143 10.23 11.67 9.42
N PRO A 144 11.15 11.87 10.38
CA PRO A 144 10.81 12.39 11.71
C PRO A 144 10.29 13.83 11.74
N ARG A 145 10.43 14.62 10.65
CA ARG A 145 9.96 16.02 10.56
C ARG A 145 8.81 16.22 9.57
N LYS A 146 8.56 15.23 8.71
CA LYS A 146 7.62 15.31 7.60
C LYS A 146 6.56 14.20 7.67
N GLY A 147 6.32 13.62 8.84
CA GLY A 147 5.10 12.87 9.15
C GLY A 147 4.82 11.62 8.31
N PHE A 148 3.73 10.95 8.68
CA PHE A 148 3.08 9.90 7.90
C PHE A 148 1.69 10.42 7.57
N TYR A 149 1.34 10.49 6.29
CA TYR A 149 0.11 11.07 5.80
C TYR A 149 -0.79 10.03 5.19
N LYS A 150 -2.09 10.23 5.38
CA LYS A 150 -3.11 9.58 4.59
C LYS A 150 -3.61 10.61 3.57
N PHE A 151 -3.43 10.33 2.29
CA PHE A 151 -3.81 11.21 1.19
C PHE A 151 -5.23 10.90 0.71
N ILE A 152 -5.56 9.62 0.60
CA ILE A 152 -6.85 9.11 0.14
C ILE A 152 -7.21 7.90 1.00
N ASN A 153 -8.50 7.72 1.31
CA ASN A 153 -9.00 6.60 2.09
C ASN A 153 -9.66 5.55 1.17
N ASN A 154 -9.78 4.30 1.59
CA ASN A 154 -10.43 3.26 0.79
C ASN A 154 -11.98 3.37 0.74
N GLY A 155 -12.58 4.26 1.53
CA GLY A 155 -14.02 4.47 1.58
C GLY A 155 -14.54 5.58 0.67
N SER A 156 -13.65 6.36 0.04
CA SER A 156 -14.01 7.47 -0.85
C SER A 156 -12.86 7.84 -1.78
N ALA A 157 -13.19 8.33 -2.98
CA ALA A 157 -12.22 8.86 -3.94
C ALA A 157 -11.71 10.28 -3.59
N ALA A 158 -12.30 10.92 -2.58
CA ALA A 158 -11.97 12.29 -2.21
C ALA A 158 -10.56 12.41 -1.61
N VAL A 159 -9.83 13.42 -2.08
CA VAL A 159 -8.54 13.83 -1.51
C VAL A 159 -8.76 14.37 -0.09
N LEU A 160 -7.99 13.85 0.87
CA LEU A 160 -8.01 14.35 2.24
C LEU A 160 -7.24 15.68 2.34
N PRO A 161 -7.74 16.67 3.10
CA PRO A 161 -7.04 17.93 3.32
C PRO A 161 -5.64 17.70 3.91
N GLN A 162 -4.64 18.30 3.27
CA GLN A 162 -3.25 18.21 3.72
C GLN A 162 -2.80 19.49 4.43
N ARG A 163 -1.78 19.36 5.28
CA ARG A 163 -1.27 20.45 6.13
C ARG A 163 -0.60 21.60 5.37
N ASP A 164 -0.16 21.35 4.14
CA ASP A 164 0.57 22.29 3.31
C ASP A 164 0.28 22.05 1.83
N ALA A 165 0.52 23.08 1.01
CA ALA A 165 0.22 23.05 -0.42
C ALA A 165 0.99 21.97 -1.18
N SER A 166 2.23 21.66 -0.78
CA SER A 166 3.05 20.64 -1.47
C SER A 166 2.47 19.24 -1.29
N LEU A 167 2.01 18.92 -0.07
CA LEU A 167 1.32 17.66 0.21
C LEU A 167 -0.07 17.63 -0.43
N GLN A 168 -0.76 18.77 -0.50
CA GLN A 168 -2.05 18.86 -1.18
C GLN A 168 -1.92 18.56 -2.68
N THR A 169 -0.93 19.16 -3.35
CA THR A 169 -0.61 18.86 -4.75
C THR A 169 -0.22 17.40 -4.95
N LEU A 170 0.55 16.81 -4.02
CA LEU A 170 0.84 15.38 -4.06
C LEU A 170 -0.44 14.53 -3.95
N ALA A 171 -1.37 14.89 -3.07
CA ALA A 171 -2.61 14.16 -2.90
C ALA A 171 -3.50 14.24 -4.15
N GLU A 172 -3.54 15.42 -4.81
CA GLU A 172 -4.20 15.62 -6.10
C GLU A 172 -3.56 14.80 -7.22
N PHE A 173 -2.22 14.76 -7.26
CA PHE A 173 -1.49 13.90 -8.20
C PHE A 173 -1.83 12.42 -7.97
N LEU A 174 -1.92 11.98 -6.72
CA LEU A 174 -2.29 10.62 -6.38
C LEU A 174 -3.72 10.30 -6.83
N ALA A 175 -4.70 11.20 -6.64
CA ALA A 175 -6.05 11.03 -7.17
C ALA A 175 -6.07 10.96 -8.70
N PHE A 176 -5.26 11.76 -9.38
CA PHE A 176 -5.07 11.68 -10.83
C PHE A 176 -4.54 10.30 -11.27
N THR A 177 -3.62 9.68 -10.52
CA THR A 177 -3.17 8.32 -10.85
C THR A 177 -4.29 7.28 -10.72
N GLN A 178 -5.22 7.44 -9.77
CA GLN A 178 -6.40 6.58 -9.67
C GLN A 178 -7.28 6.70 -10.92
N HIS A 179 -7.46 7.93 -11.42
CA HIS A 179 -8.21 8.17 -12.66
C HIS A 179 -7.55 7.44 -13.85
N ILE A 180 -6.24 7.59 -14.06
CA ILE A 180 -5.53 6.86 -15.13
C ILE A 180 -5.79 5.36 -15.03
N GLN A 181 -5.65 4.78 -13.84
CA GLN A 181 -5.84 3.36 -13.60
C GLN A 181 -7.27 2.93 -13.93
N PHE A 182 -8.26 3.64 -13.39
CA PHE A 182 -9.68 3.34 -13.64
C PHE A 182 -10.01 3.43 -15.12
N TRP A 183 -9.68 4.54 -15.78
CA TRP A 183 -9.96 4.73 -17.20
C TRP A 183 -9.27 3.68 -18.08
N LYS A 184 -7.95 3.50 -17.92
CA LYS A 184 -7.19 2.60 -18.78
C LYS A 184 -7.52 1.14 -18.58
N THR A 185 -7.99 0.78 -17.39
CA THR A 185 -8.49 -0.56 -17.10
C THR A 185 -9.98 -0.71 -17.43
N LYS A 186 -10.61 0.29 -18.07
CA LYS A 186 -12.03 0.29 -18.44
C LYS A 186 -12.95 0.09 -17.22
N GLY A 187 -12.62 0.76 -16.12
CA GLY A 187 -13.38 0.69 -14.87
C GLY A 187 -13.24 -0.63 -14.13
N MET A 188 -12.12 -1.34 -14.27
CA MET A 188 -11.91 -2.62 -13.57
C MET A 188 -11.19 -2.47 -12.23
N VAL A 189 -10.17 -1.61 -12.16
CA VAL A 189 -9.31 -1.53 -10.99
C VAL A 189 -8.65 -0.15 -10.82
N TYR A 190 -8.49 0.26 -9.56
CA TYR A 190 -7.64 1.38 -9.17
C TYR A 190 -7.04 1.16 -7.76
N ILE A 191 -5.99 1.89 -7.43
CA ILE A 191 -5.37 1.84 -6.10
C ILE A 191 -6.06 2.86 -5.19
N SER A 192 -6.36 2.51 -3.95
CA SER A 192 -6.81 3.44 -2.90
C SER A 192 -6.00 3.25 -1.61
N ASP A 193 -6.47 3.85 -0.52
CA ASP A 193 -5.78 3.92 0.77
C ASP A 193 -4.34 4.45 0.68
N LEU A 194 -4.14 5.46 -0.17
CA LEU A 194 -2.81 6.00 -0.46
C LEU A 194 -2.27 6.76 0.76
N GLN A 195 -1.21 6.22 1.36
CA GLN A 195 -0.62 6.74 2.58
C GLN A 195 0.89 6.50 2.63
N GLY A 196 1.61 7.33 3.39
CA GLY A 196 3.07 7.26 3.52
C GLY A 196 3.70 8.62 3.77
N SER A 197 4.76 8.94 3.03
CA SER A 197 5.50 10.20 3.10
C SER A 197 5.38 10.98 1.79
N ALA A 198 6.13 12.07 1.65
CA ALA A 198 6.20 12.84 0.41
C ALA A 198 6.83 12.07 -0.78
N THR A 199 7.56 10.98 -0.51
CA THR A 199 8.32 10.25 -1.55
C THR A 199 8.06 8.74 -1.57
N LEU A 200 7.53 8.18 -0.49
CA LEU A 200 7.28 6.74 -0.34
C LEU A 200 5.85 6.48 0.13
N LEU A 201 5.15 5.61 -0.59
CA LEU A 201 3.83 5.08 -0.23
C LEU A 201 3.94 3.66 0.34
N THR A 202 3.00 3.29 1.20
CA THR A 202 2.90 1.95 1.78
C THR A 202 1.45 1.62 2.09
N ASP A 203 1.18 0.35 2.39
CA ASP A 203 -0.15 -0.14 2.78
C ASP A 203 -1.28 0.32 1.84
N PRO A 204 -1.15 0.11 0.52
CA PRO A 204 -2.22 0.44 -0.41
C PRO A 204 -3.40 -0.52 -0.24
N GLN A 205 -4.52 -0.12 -0.83
CA GLN A 205 -5.64 -1.01 -1.12
C GLN A 205 -5.85 -1.11 -2.63
N ILE A 206 -6.17 -2.31 -3.13
CA ILE A 206 -6.65 -2.47 -4.50
C ILE A 206 -8.19 -2.47 -4.48
N MET A 207 -8.78 -1.56 -5.25
CA MET A 207 -10.22 -1.43 -5.41
C MET A 207 -10.59 -2.06 -6.75
N THR A 208 -11.50 -3.04 -6.74
CA THR A 208 -11.93 -3.74 -7.96
C THR A 208 -13.43 -3.72 -8.11
N SER A 209 -13.89 -3.80 -9.37
CA SER A 209 -15.30 -3.99 -9.66
C SER A 209 -15.83 -5.25 -8.95
N PRO A 210 -17.03 -5.18 -8.34
CA PRO A 210 -17.66 -6.35 -7.71
C PRO A 210 -17.93 -7.51 -8.67
N GLU A 211 -17.95 -7.23 -9.98
CA GLU A 211 -18.11 -8.23 -11.04
C GLU A 211 -16.85 -9.09 -11.23
N ILE A 212 -15.70 -8.65 -10.70
CA ILE A 212 -14.45 -9.39 -10.81
C ILE A 212 -14.36 -10.37 -9.64
N GLY A 213 -14.33 -11.66 -9.96
CA GLY A 213 -14.09 -12.73 -8.99
C GLY A 213 -15.33 -13.30 -8.31
N ASP A 214 -16.53 -13.08 -8.86
CA ASP A 214 -17.80 -13.62 -8.33
C ASP A 214 -18.03 -13.30 -6.83
N GLY A 215 -17.64 -12.09 -6.41
CA GLY A 215 -17.73 -11.64 -5.02
C GLY A 215 -16.60 -12.16 -4.10
N ILE A 216 -15.61 -12.86 -4.64
CA ILE A 216 -14.39 -13.24 -3.91
C ILE A 216 -13.41 -12.06 -3.93
N GLU A 217 -12.85 -11.71 -2.78
CA GLU A 217 -11.77 -10.72 -2.69
C GLU A 217 -10.49 -11.29 -3.32
N ILE A 218 -10.12 -10.78 -4.49
CA ILE A 218 -9.00 -11.31 -5.29
C ILE A 218 -7.65 -10.84 -4.77
N PHE A 219 -7.59 -9.60 -4.24
CA PHE A 219 -6.34 -8.95 -3.86
C PHE A 219 -6.14 -8.88 -2.35
N GLY A 220 -7.15 -8.47 -1.60
CA GLY A 220 -7.11 -8.43 -0.13
C GLY A 220 -8.38 -7.87 0.50
N ASP A 221 -8.46 -7.97 1.83
CA ASP A 221 -9.68 -7.80 2.64
C ASP A 221 -10.24 -6.36 2.74
N GLY A 222 -9.66 -5.39 2.02
CA GLY A 222 -10.02 -3.96 2.16
C GLY A 222 -10.79 -3.38 0.98
N ASN A 223 -11.22 -4.20 0.02
CA ASN A 223 -12.03 -3.72 -1.11
C ASN A 223 -13.40 -3.27 -0.59
N VAL A 224 -13.83 -2.07 -0.97
CA VAL A 224 -15.13 -1.51 -0.56
C VAL A 224 -15.99 -1.34 -1.82
N PRO A 225 -16.89 -2.30 -2.13
CA PRO A 225 -17.71 -2.29 -3.35
C PRO A 225 -18.48 -0.99 -3.60
N SER A 226 -19.03 -0.39 -2.53
CA SER A 226 -19.76 0.87 -2.63
C SER A 226 -18.85 2.03 -3.02
N ALA A 227 -17.64 2.11 -2.45
CA ALA A 227 -16.66 3.13 -2.80
C ALA A 227 -16.12 2.93 -4.21
N PHE A 228 -15.97 1.68 -4.67
CA PHE A 228 -15.64 1.39 -6.06
C PHE A 228 -16.70 1.94 -7.01
N LYS A 229 -17.98 1.64 -6.75
CA LYS A 229 -19.09 2.10 -7.58
C LYS A 229 -19.25 3.62 -7.58
N ALA A 230 -19.00 4.27 -6.45
CA ALA A 230 -19.09 5.72 -6.31
C ALA A 230 -17.89 6.47 -6.93
N PHE A 231 -16.81 5.76 -7.32
CA PHE A 231 -15.58 6.40 -7.81
C PHE A 231 -15.80 7.39 -8.96
N PRO A 232 -16.57 7.09 -10.03
CA PRO A 232 -16.82 8.04 -11.11
C PRO A 232 -17.49 9.34 -10.65
N GLU A 233 -18.36 9.26 -9.64
CA GLU A 233 -19.10 10.40 -9.10
C GLU A 233 -18.28 11.21 -8.06
N GLU A 234 -17.47 10.52 -7.25
CA GLU A 234 -16.69 11.13 -6.18
C GLU A 234 -15.35 11.69 -6.64
N HIS A 235 -14.77 11.14 -7.71
CA HIS A 235 -13.50 11.62 -8.23
C HIS A 235 -13.67 13.01 -8.87
N VAL A 236 -13.02 14.01 -8.28
CA VAL A 236 -12.97 15.36 -8.85
C VAL A 236 -11.70 15.50 -9.68
N CYS A 237 -11.86 15.66 -11.00
CA CYS A 237 -10.75 15.99 -11.89
C CYS A 237 -10.04 17.25 -11.42
N ASN A 238 -8.70 17.25 -11.52
CA ASN A 238 -7.86 18.38 -11.16
C ASN A 238 -6.95 18.76 -12.33
N HIS A 239 -6.07 19.75 -12.11
CA HIS A 239 -5.16 20.27 -13.12
C HIS A 239 -4.25 19.22 -13.78
N PHE A 240 -3.92 18.11 -13.09
CA PHE A 240 -3.23 16.98 -13.71
C PHE A 240 -4.17 16.28 -14.71
N CYS A 241 -5.38 15.89 -14.28
CA CYS A 241 -6.37 15.23 -15.15
C CYS A 241 -6.62 16.05 -16.43
N GLU A 242 -6.76 17.36 -16.29
CA GLU A 242 -6.99 18.29 -17.40
C GLU A 242 -5.82 18.35 -18.38
N TRP A 243 -4.59 18.56 -17.88
CA TRP A 243 -3.41 18.68 -18.73
C TRP A 243 -3.10 17.36 -19.47
N PHE A 244 -3.29 16.22 -18.80
CA PHE A 244 -3.16 14.89 -19.39
C PHE A 244 -4.36 14.45 -20.22
N GLN A 245 -5.37 15.33 -20.39
CA GLN A 245 -6.54 15.12 -21.23
C GLN A 245 -7.26 13.80 -20.90
N LEU A 246 -7.42 13.52 -19.62
CA LEU A 246 -8.21 12.37 -19.19
C LEU A 246 -9.69 12.61 -19.52
N PRO A 247 -10.42 11.59 -19.96
CA PRO A 247 -11.86 11.73 -20.21
C PRO A 247 -12.60 12.02 -18.91
N ALA A 248 -13.82 12.55 -19.01
CA ALA A 248 -14.72 12.52 -17.87
C ALA A 248 -15.00 11.06 -17.47
N LEU A 249 -15.18 10.83 -16.17
CA LEU A 249 -15.66 9.54 -15.68
C LEU A 249 -17.19 9.58 -15.76
N ASP A 250 -17.77 8.72 -16.58
CA ASP A 250 -19.21 8.54 -16.64
C ASP A 250 -19.63 7.54 -15.54
N GLY A 251 -20.60 7.94 -14.71
CA GLY A 251 -21.19 7.12 -13.65
C GLY A 251 -22.29 6.19 -14.13
#